data_AF-A0A1V5X3P5-F1
#
_entry.id   AF-A0A1V5X3P5-F1
#
_cell.length_a   1.000
_cell.length_b   1.000
_cell.length_c   1.000
_cell.angle_alpha   90.00
_cell.angle_beta   90.00
_cell.angle_gamma   90.00
#
_symmetry.space_group_name_H-M   'P 1'
#
loop_
_entity.id
_entity.type
_entity.pdbx_description
1 polymer ?
#
loop_
_entity_poly.entity_id
_entity_poly.type
_entity_poly.pdbx_seq_one_letter_code
_entity_poly.pdbx_strand_id
1 'polypeptide(L)'
;MSRNRLGLILGASLLMIAVIALGIYRLFFSCAFSEGCKESGLCTTASGACIAGSVDECRKSEDCERKGRCHLSAERCVAGTDHDCRRSVWCKERGMCSLEGEDCIANSDEDCRQSEKCIKHRQCVAKSGVCVM
;
A
#
# COMPACT_ATOMS: atom_id res chain seq x y z
N MET A 1 42.09 -44.05 -12.77
CA MET A 1 41.48 -43.66 -11.47
C MET A 1 40.98 -42.19 -11.46
N SER A 2 40.44 -41.67 -12.58
CA SER A 2 40.13 -40.23 -12.76
C SER A 2 38.64 -39.90 -13.00
N ARG A 3 37.84 -40.85 -13.51
CA ARG A 3 36.42 -40.62 -13.85
C ARG A 3 35.49 -40.37 -12.65
N ASN A 4 35.79 -40.94 -11.47
CA ASN A 4 34.95 -40.78 -10.27
C ASN A 4 35.11 -39.43 -9.58
N ARG A 5 36.29 -38.79 -9.66
CA ARG A 5 36.51 -37.48 -9.02
C ARG A 5 35.86 -36.35 -9.81
N LEU A 6 35.84 -36.44 -11.14
CA LEU A 6 35.22 -35.43 -12.00
C LEU A 6 33.68 -35.44 -11.86
N GLY A 7 33.05 -36.62 -11.74
CA GLY A 7 31.61 -36.74 -11.50
C GLY A 7 31.18 -36.23 -10.12
N LEU A 8 32.01 -36.43 -9.09
CA LEU A 8 31.73 -35.93 -7.74
C LEU A 8 31.81 -34.39 -7.66
N ILE A 9 32.77 -33.78 -8.38
CA ILE A 9 32.94 -32.32 -8.43
C ILE A 9 31.80 -31.67 -9.21
N LEU A 10 31.45 -32.20 -10.40
CA LEU A 10 30.34 -31.68 -11.21
C LEU A 10 28.98 -31.81 -10.50
N GLY A 11 28.75 -32.93 -9.80
CA GLY A 11 27.54 -33.13 -9.00
C GLY A 11 27.43 -32.17 -7.82
N ALA A 12 28.53 -31.91 -7.11
CA ALA A 12 28.59 -30.95 -6.01
C ALA A 12 28.37 -29.49 -6.48
N SER A 13 28.91 -29.11 -7.64
CA SER A 13 28.70 -27.78 -8.22
C SER A 13 27.25 -27.54 -8.63
N LEU A 14 26.58 -28.53 -9.24
CA LEU A 14 25.16 -28.44 -9.58
C LEU A 14 24.25 -28.37 -8.34
N LEU A 15 24.57 -29.14 -7.29
CA LEU A 15 23.85 -29.08 -6.01
C LEU A 15 24.00 -27.72 -5.33
N MET A 16 25.20 -27.14 -5.33
CA MET A 16 25.43 -25.80 -4.79
C MET A 16 24.70 -24.72 -5.59
N ILE A 17 24.68 -24.80 -6.94
CA ILE A 17 23.90 -23.89 -7.78
C ILE A 17 22.40 -24.04 -7.50
N ALA A 18 21.89 -25.26 -7.31
CA ALA A 18 20.50 -25.50 -6.97
C ALA A 18 20.13 -24.95 -5.58
N VAL A 19 20.99 -25.12 -4.57
CA VAL A 19 20.77 -24.57 -3.21
C VAL A 19 20.86 -23.04 -3.22
N ILE A 20 21.81 -22.47 -3.96
CA ILE A 20 21.95 -21.03 -4.15
C ILE A 20 20.75 -20.49 -4.93
N ALA A 21 20.31 -21.12 -6.01
CA ALA A 21 19.10 -20.73 -6.73
C ALA A 21 17.87 -20.81 -5.81
N LEU A 22 17.64 -21.92 -5.11
CA LEU A 22 16.50 -22.07 -4.18
C LEU A 22 16.55 -21.07 -3.01
N GLY A 23 17.74 -20.72 -2.52
CA GLY A 23 17.95 -19.71 -1.48
C GLY A 23 17.78 -18.28 -1.99
N ILE A 24 18.29 -17.96 -3.17
CA ILE A 24 18.14 -16.65 -3.84
C ILE A 24 16.68 -16.44 -4.24
N TYR A 25 15.98 -17.46 -4.76
CA TYR A 25 14.56 -17.38 -5.10
C TYR A 25 13.68 -17.09 -3.87
N ARG A 26 14.10 -17.51 -2.67
CA ARG A 26 13.43 -17.17 -1.40
C ARG A 26 13.78 -15.77 -0.88
N LEU A 27 14.97 -15.25 -1.20
CA LEU A 27 15.41 -13.90 -0.85
C LEU A 27 14.87 -12.81 -1.80
N PHE A 28 14.51 -13.16 -3.04
CA PHE A 28 14.20 -12.18 -4.09
C PHE A 28 12.78 -11.59 -4.05
N PHE A 29 11.86 -12.15 -3.26
CA PHE A 29 10.48 -11.65 -3.16
C PHE A 29 10.14 -11.32 -1.72
N SER A 30 10.65 -10.19 -1.23
CA SER A 30 10.25 -9.62 0.06
C SER A 30 9.27 -8.49 -0.16
N CYS A 31 8.09 -8.59 0.46
CA CYS A 31 7.05 -7.56 0.38
C CYS A 31 7.56 -6.19 0.87
N ALA A 32 8.52 -6.16 1.79
CA ALA A 32 9.11 -4.95 2.33
C ALA A 32 9.82 -4.06 1.27
N PHE A 33 10.21 -4.62 0.11
CA PHE A 33 10.82 -3.86 -0.99
C PHE A 33 9.89 -3.69 -2.20
N SER A 34 8.62 -4.10 -2.08
CA SER A 34 7.64 -3.93 -3.14
C SER A 34 7.09 -2.50 -3.21
N GLU A 35 6.63 -2.06 -4.38
CA GLU A 35 5.88 -0.80 -4.49
C GLU A 35 4.63 -0.81 -3.62
N GLY A 36 3.96 -1.96 -3.49
CA GLY A 36 2.80 -2.13 -2.62
C GLY A 36 3.07 -1.83 -1.14
N CYS A 37 4.29 -2.10 -0.65
CA CYS A 37 4.70 -1.70 0.69
C CYS A 37 4.79 -0.17 0.83
N LYS A 38 5.45 0.50 -0.12
CA LYS A 38 5.59 1.96 -0.10
C LYS A 38 4.24 2.68 -0.29
N GLU A 39 3.48 2.27 -1.28
CA GLU A 39 2.23 2.95 -1.66
C GLU A 39 1.08 2.61 -0.70
N SER A 40 0.90 1.33 -0.38
CA SER A 40 -0.30 0.82 0.30
C SER A 40 -0.03 0.17 1.65
N GLY A 41 1.21 0.20 2.15
CA GLY A 41 1.58 -0.41 3.44
C GLY A 41 1.57 -1.94 3.42
N LEU A 42 1.58 -2.58 2.25
CA LEU A 42 1.53 -4.04 2.11
C LEU A 42 2.93 -4.66 2.25
N CYS A 43 3.54 -4.53 3.42
CA CYS A 43 4.95 -4.87 3.65
C CYS A 43 5.18 -6.28 4.19
N THR A 44 4.12 -6.96 4.64
CA THR A 44 4.22 -8.27 5.32
C THR A 44 3.81 -9.41 4.39
N THR A 45 4.60 -10.48 4.35
CA THR A 45 4.25 -11.71 3.62
C THR A 45 3.32 -12.59 4.46
N ALA A 46 2.11 -12.84 3.98
CA ALA A 46 1.18 -13.79 4.58
C ALA A 46 0.53 -14.65 3.49
N SER A 47 0.52 -15.97 3.68
CA SER A 47 -0.11 -16.93 2.76
C SER A 47 0.28 -16.78 1.28
N GLY A 48 1.51 -16.33 1.00
CA GLY A 48 2.01 -16.09 -0.35
C GLY A 48 1.61 -14.76 -0.99
N ALA A 49 0.96 -13.87 -0.24
CA ALA A 49 0.59 -12.52 -0.66
C ALA A 49 1.30 -11.45 0.20
N CYS A 50 1.33 -10.22 -0.31
CA CYS A 50 1.75 -9.05 0.44
C CYS A 50 0.54 -8.36 1.06
N ILE A 51 0.56 -8.20 2.38
CA ILE A 51 -0.50 -7.62 3.18
C ILE A 51 0.03 -6.52 4.10
N ALA A 52 -0.87 -5.71 4.64
CA ALA A 52 -0.55 -4.86 5.78
C ALA A 52 -0.53 -5.73 7.04
N GLY A 53 0.64 -5.85 7.66
CA GLY A 53 0.84 -6.63 8.89
C GLY A 53 0.72 -5.80 10.16
N SER A 54 0.76 -4.47 10.07
CA SER A 54 0.67 -3.58 11.23
C SER A 54 0.12 -2.19 10.88
N VAL A 55 -0.35 -1.47 11.90
CA VAL A 55 -0.75 -0.07 11.76
C VAL A 55 0.44 0.83 11.38
N ASP A 56 1.65 0.49 11.79
CA ASP A 56 2.84 1.28 11.48
C ASP A 56 3.23 1.19 10.00
N GLU A 57 2.97 0.05 9.35
CA GLU A 57 3.10 -0.09 7.89
C GLU A 57 2.10 0.82 7.17
N CYS A 58 0.84 0.84 7.63
CA CYS A 58 -0.18 1.73 7.06
C CYS A 58 0.19 3.21 7.23
N ARG A 59 0.64 3.61 8.42
CA ARG A 59 1.02 5.00 8.72
C ARG A 59 2.23 5.49 7.93
N LYS A 60 3.10 4.59 7.47
CA LYS A 60 4.26 4.91 6.64
C LYS A 60 3.94 4.89 5.14
N SER A 61 2.75 4.45 4.75
CA SER A 61 2.36 4.34 3.35
C SER A 61 1.98 5.69 2.74
N GLU A 62 2.20 5.84 1.44
CA GLU A 62 1.73 7.02 0.70
C GLU A 62 0.20 7.15 0.74
N ASP A 63 -0.53 6.04 0.81
CA ASP A 63 -1.99 6.04 0.92
C ASP A 63 -2.49 6.64 2.24
N CYS A 64 -1.72 6.53 3.34
CA CYS A 64 -2.04 7.26 4.57
C CYS A 64 -1.91 8.77 4.36
N GLU A 65 -0.80 9.24 3.79
CA GLU A 65 -0.59 10.68 3.53
C GLU A 65 -1.60 11.24 2.52
N ARG A 66 -1.82 10.51 1.42
CA ARG A 66 -2.61 11.02 0.29
C ARG A 66 -4.10 10.81 0.47
N LYS A 67 -4.51 9.66 0.98
CA LYS A 67 -5.92 9.22 1.04
C LYS A 67 -6.47 9.09 2.45
N GLY A 68 -5.65 9.28 3.50
CA GLY A 68 -6.06 9.10 4.89
C GLY A 68 -6.14 7.63 5.33
N ARG A 69 -5.61 6.68 4.54
CA ARG A 69 -5.69 5.25 4.85
C ARG A 69 -4.62 4.80 5.86
N CYS A 70 -4.72 5.29 7.08
CA CYS A 70 -3.68 5.16 8.11
C CYS A 70 -3.92 4.02 9.12
N HIS A 71 -5.02 3.27 9.00
CA HIS A 71 -5.42 2.23 9.94
C HIS A 71 -5.34 0.83 9.32
N LEU A 72 -5.01 -0.18 10.14
CA LEU A 72 -5.05 -1.58 9.72
C LEU A 72 -6.46 -2.17 9.93
N SER A 73 -7.05 -2.72 8.87
CA SER A 73 -8.31 -3.48 8.90
C SER A 73 -8.20 -4.66 7.94
N ALA A 74 -8.49 -5.88 8.40
CA ALA A 74 -8.50 -7.10 7.60
C ALA A 74 -7.33 -7.19 6.58
N GLU A 75 -6.10 -7.07 7.06
CA GLU A 75 -4.86 -7.23 6.27
C GLU A 75 -4.60 -6.11 5.24
N ARG A 76 -5.32 -4.98 5.32
CA ARG A 76 -5.13 -3.81 4.45
C ARG A 76 -5.20 -2.49 5.20
N CYS A 77 -4.75 -1.43 4.54
CA CYS A 77 -4.79 -0.08 5.06
C CYS A 77 -6.08 0.65 4.66
N VAL A 78 -6.76 1.23 5.64
CA VAL A 78 -8.06 1.90 5.52
C VAL A 78 -8.07 3.22 6.26
N ALA A 79 -9.05 4.09 5.96
CA ALA A 79 -9.31 5.25 6.80
C ALA A 79 -9.99 4.78 8.09
N GLY A 80 -9.53 5.28 9.24
CA GLY A 80 -10.06 4.91 10.55
C GLY A 80 -10.87 6.00 11.22
N THR A 81 -10.60 7.26 10.89
CA THR A 81 -11.23 8.43 11.49
C THR A 81 -11.37 9.59 10.49
N ASP A 82 -12.29 10.50 10.74
CA ASP A 82 -12.35 11.77 9.99
C ASP A 82 -11.06 12.58 10.13
N HIS A 83 -10.32 12.42 11.24
CA HIS A 83 -9.05 13.11 11.43
C HIS A 83 -8.01 12.66 10.41
N ASP A 84 -7.98 11.36 10.05
CA ASP A 84 -7.10 10.86 9.01
C ASP A 84 -7.50 11.43 7.64
N CYS A 85 -8.81 11.47 7.35
CA CYS A 85 -9.33 12.07 6.13
C CYS A 85 -8.98 13.56 6.01
N ARG A 86 -9.24 14.35 7.06
CA ARG A 86 -8.94 15.80 7.07
C ARG A 86 -7.46 16.13 6.92
N ARG A 87 -6.56 15.26 7.38
CA ARG A 87 -5.11 15.44 7.22
C ARG A 87 -4.59 14.99 5.86
N SER A 88 -5.40 14.28 5.08
CA SER A 88 -4.98 13.74 3.79
C SER A 88 -4.85 14.82 2.72
N VAL A 89 -3.96 14.59 1.75
CA VAL A 89 -3.85 15.44 0.55
C VAL A 89 -5.19 15.51 -0.20
N TRP A 90 -5.93 14.40 -0.26
CA TRP A 90 -7.22 14.33 -0.95
C TRP A 90 -8.32 15.17 -0.30
N CYS A 91 -8.30 15.40 1.01
CA CYS A 91 -9.20 16.39 1.61
C CYS A 91 -8.96 17.78 1.01
N LYS A 92 -7.70 18.24 1.00
CA LYS A 92 -7.34 19.55 0.44
C LYS A 92 -7.62 19.65 -1.07
N GLU A 93 -7.23 18.66 -1.86
CA GLU A 93 -7.35 18.73 -3.32
C GLU A 93 -8.77 18.45 -3.81
N ARG A 94 -9.48 17.51 -3.17
CA ARG A 94 -10.69 16.89 -3.70
C ARG A 94 -11.92 17.02 -2.80
N GLY A 95 -11.77 17.53 -1.59
CA GLY A 95 -12.85 17.62 -0.60
C GLY A 95 -13.18 16.27 0.06
N MET A 96 -12.28 15.29 -0.01
CA MET A 96 -12.50 13.99 0.63
C MET A 96 -12.11 14.02 2.11
N CYS A 97 -12.87 14.77 2.90
CA CYS A 97 -12.52 15.14 4.28
C CYS A 97 -13.26 14.34 5.36
N SER A 98 -14.23 13.52 4.98
CA SER A 98 -15.11 12.79 5.91
C SER A 98 -14.95 11.28 5.74
N LEU A 99 -14.95 10.53 6.84
CA LEU A 99 -14.93 9.07 6.84
C LEU A 99 -16.34 8.54 6.54
N GLU A 100 -16.45 7.64 5.58
CA GLU A 100 -17.63 6.80 5.38
C GLU A 100 -17.19 5.35 5.14
N GLY A 101 -17.61 4.45 6.03
CA GLY A 101 -17.09 3.09 6.04
C GLY A 101 -15.59 3.05 6.32
N GLU A 102 -14.81 2.69 5.31
CA GLU A 102 -13.34 2.55 5.37
C GLU A 102 -12.60 3.50 4.42
N ASP A 103 -13.32 4.47 3.84
CA ASP A 103 -12.82 5.41 2.86
C ASP A 103 -13.11 6.87 3.23
N CYS A 104 -12.28 7.75 2.70
CA CYS A 104 -12.47 9.20 2.82
C CYS A 104 -13.27 9.72 1.61
N ILE A 105 -14.36 10.41 1.89
CA ILE A 105 -15.31 10.93 0.90
C ILE A 105 -15.62 12.40 1.13
N ALA A 106 -16.25 13.05 0.15
CA ALA A 106 -16.92 14.32 0.31
C ALA A 106 -18.36 14.07 0.79
N ASN A 107 -18.61 14.21 2.10
CA ASN A 107 -19.92 13.94 2.70
C ASN A 107 -20.80 15.19 2.81
N SER A 108 -20.20 16.37 2.63
CA SER A 108 -20.92 17.64 2.69
C SER A 108 -20.39 18.66 1.69
N ASP A 109 -21.24 19.61 1.31
CA ASP A 109 -20.81 20.76 0.51
C ASP A 109 -19.67 21.53 1.19
N GLU A 110 -19.59 21.49 2.52
CA GLU A 110 -18.52 22.14 3.26
C GLU A 110 -17.16 21.49 2.99
N ASP A 111 -17.10 20.15 2.96
CA ASP A 111 -15.89 19.43 2.55
C ASP A 111 -15.45 19.85 1.14
N CYS A 112 -16.41 20.05 0.23
CA CYS A 112 -16.15 20.48 -1.13
C CYS A 112 -15.71 21.94 -1.24
N ARG A 113 -16.35 22.86 -0.51
CA ARG A 113 -16.08 24.31 -0.58
C ARG A 113 -14.64 24.67 -0.23
N GLN A 114 -14.03 23.92 0.68
CA GLN A 114 -12.65 24.14 1.12
C GLN A 114 -11.61 23.53 0.16
N SER A 115 -12.04 22.73 -0.81
CA SER A 115 -11.14 22.00 -1.71
C SER A 115 -10.65 22.83 -2.90
N GLU A 116 -9.47 22.46 -3.42
CA GLU A 116 -8.96 23.04 -4.68
C GLU A 116 -9.91 22.79 -5.85
N LYS A 117 -10.65 21.67 -5.86
CA LYS A 117 -11.69 21.39 -6.84
C LYS A 117 -12.79 22.46 -6.89
N CYS A 118 -13.28 22.93 -5.75
CA CYS A 118 -14.25 24.02 -5.72
C CYS A 118 -13.60 25.34 -6.18
N ILE A 119 -12.41 25.66 -5.66
CA ILE A 119 -11.73 26.93 -5.92
C ILE A 119 -11.35 27.08 -7.41
N LYS A 120 -10.79 26.03 -8.03
CA LYS A 120 -10.26 26.08 -9.40
C LYS A 120 -11.28 25.64 -10.45
N HIS A 121 -12.18 24.73 -10.11
CA HIS A 121 -13.06 24.06 -11.08
C HIS A 121 -14.55 24.23 -10.79
N ARG A 122 -14.92 25.03 -9.78
CA ARG A 122 -16.32 25.26 -9.37
C ARG A 122 -17.07 24.00 -8.93
N GLN A 123 -16.36 22.94 -8.57
CA GLN A 123 -16.95 21.71 -8.06
C GLN A 123 -17.17 21.82 -6.55
N CYS A 124 -18.26 22.46 -6.12
CA CYS A 124 -18.49 22.86 -4.74
C CYS A 124 -19.63 22.09 -4.03
N VAL A 125 -20.30 21.17 -4.72
CA VAL A 125 -21.45 20.40 -4.19
C VAL A 125 -21.02 18.96 -3.94
N ALA A 126 -21.32 18.41 -2.77
CA ALA A 126 -21.09 17.01 -2.47
C ALA A 126 -22.20 16.14 -3.05
N LYS A 127 -21.82 15.15 -3.85
CA LYS A 127 -22.75 14.18 -4.44
C LYS A 127 -22.09 12.83 -4.59
N SER A 128 -22.68 11.80 -3.99
CA SER A 128 -22.16 10.42 -4.07
C SER A 128 -20.68 10.31 -3.66
N GLY A 129 -20.31 10.99 -2.56
CA GLY A 129 -18.96 10.96 -2.00
C GLY A 129 -17.91 11.77 -2.76
N VAL A 130 -18.29 12.54 -3.79
CA VAL A 130 -17.38 13.36 -4.59
C VAL A 130 -17.89 14.78 -4.78
N CYS A 131 -16.98 15.71 -5.06
CA CYS A 131 -17.32 17.09 -5.40
C CYS A 131 -17.65 17.27 -6.88
N VAL A 132 -18.81 17.87 -7.14
CA VAL A 132 -19.36 18.20 -8.47
C VAL A 132 -19.75 19.68 -8.54
N MET A 133 -20.03 20.18 -9.75
CA MET A 133 -20.44 21.57 -9.99
C MET A 133 -21.76 21.91 -9.29
#